data_AF-A0A842LZA2-F1
#
_entry.id   AF-A0A842LZA2-F1
#
_cell.length_a   1.000
_cell.length_b   1.000
_cell.length_c   1.000
_cell.angle_alpha   90.00
_cell.angle_beta   90.00
_cell.angle_gamma   90.00
#
_symmetry.space_group_name_H-M   'P 1'
#
loop_
_entity.id
_entity.type
_entity.pdbx_description
1 polymer ?
#
loop_
_entity_poly.entity_id
_entity_poly.type
_entity_poly.pdbx_seq_one_letter_code
_entity_poly.pdbx_strand_id
1 'polypeptide(L)'
;MLNRMILYKPLPTQKTRYIDFNNPSEIQKIIEPVLDNEQFYKLKGGKLAKYTLLRLDMELWDLTVFQGYSGPVTVEHILPVTPQEKSEWVRIFDDTARKKWTNKLGNLVLLSGSKNSSAGNLDFNKKIEVYIKKQCSPFRLTQKLVEEFQRWDLENLQKRHQELIKRVEEIYLQRPPTQSSLF
;
A
#
# COMPACT_ATOMS: atom_id res chain seq x y z
N MET A 1 18.35 -31.18 29.11
CA MET A 1 17.11 -31.52 28.38
C MET A 1 16.67 -30.34 27.50
N LEU A 2 17.49 -29.91 26.54
CA LEU A 2 17.14 -28.79 25.64
C LEU A 2 17.74 -28.97 24.23
N ASN A 3 17.83 -30.22 23.75
CA ASN A 3 18.46 -30.55 22.46
C ASN A 3 17.50 -31.21 21.45
N ARG A 4 16.18 -31.03 21.62
CA ARG A 4 15.15 -31.58 20.72
C ARG A 4 14.10 -30.57 20.24
N MET A 5 14.34 -29.26 20.37
CA MET A 5 13.39 -28.22 19.94
C MET A 5 13.80 -27.44 18.67
N ILE A 6 14.86 -27.84 17.95
CA ILE A 6 15.32 -27.13 16.72
C ILE A 6 15.26 -28.02 15.46
N LEU A 7 14.62 -29.20 15.51
CA LEU A 7 14.48 -30.06 14.33
C LEU A 7 13.02 -30.50 14.15
N TYR A 8 12.16 -29.55 13.81
CA TYR A 8 10.90 -29.88 13.15
C TYR A 8 11.19 -30.14 11.66
N LYS A 9 11.12 -31.41 11.25
CA LYS A 9 11.16 -31.80 9.84
C LYS A 9 9.74 -32.20 9.44
N PRO A 10 8.98 -31.34 8.73
CA PRO A 10 7.61 -31.65 8.35
C PRO A 10 7.56 -32.89 7.44
N LEU A 11 6.46 -33.64 7.55
CA LEU A 11 6.19 -34.81 6.70
C LEU A 11 6.17 -34.42 5.21
N PRO A 12 6.61 -35.31 4.29
CA PRO A 12 6.73 -35.01 2.88
C PRO A 12 5.37 -35.07 2.17
N THR A 13 4.42 -34.23 2.58
CA THR A 13 3.11 -34.09 1.94
C THR A 13 2.64 -32.64 1.99
N GLN A 14 3.44 -31.77 1.40
CA GLN A 14 3.06 -30.60 0.62
C GLN A 14 4.38 -30.07 0.05
N LYS A 15 4.51 -29.93 -1.27
CA LYS A 15 5.67 -29.24 -1.85
C LYS A 15 5.58 -27.77 -1.42
N THR A 16 6.11 -27.44 -0.25
CA THR A 16 6.31 -26.05 0.14
C THR A 16 7.27 -25.48 -0.90
N ARG A 17 6.81 -24.48 -1.66
CA ARG A 17 7.71 -23.76 -2.58
C ARG A 17 8.79 -23.14 -1.70
N TYR A 18 10.03 -23.59 -1.87
CA TYR A 18 11.19 -22.89 -1.35
C TYR A 18 11.29 -21.55 -2.08
N ILE A 19 11.45 -20.46 -1.34
CA ILE A 19 11.68 -19.12 -1.89
C ILE A 19 13.07 -18.71 -1.40
N ASP A 20 13.98 -18.43 -2.33
CA ASP A 20 15.28 -17.85 -1.98
C ASP A 20 15.16 -16.34 -1.78
N PHE A 21 15.05 -15.92 -0.52
CA PHE A 21 14.98 -14.50 -0.15
C PHE A 21 16.30 -13.73 -0.39
N ASN A 22 17.39 -14.40 -0.77
CA ASN A 22 18.64 -13.76 -1.16
C ASN A 22 18.79 -13.58 -2.68
N ASN A 23 17.79 -14.01 -3.46
CA ASN A 23 17.76 -13.91 -4.91
C ASN A 23 16.74 -12.83 -5.34
N PRO A 24 17.18 -11.57 -5.58
CA PRO A 24 16.27 -10.48 -5.93
C PRO A 24 15.42 -10.79 -7.18
N SER A 25 15.97 -11.49 -8.17
CA SER A 25 15.23 -11.86 -9.38
C SER A 25 14.12 -12.87 -9.11
N GLU A 26 14.29 -13.75 -8.13
CA GLU A 26 13.24 -14.69 -7.70
C GLU A 26 12.15 -13.97 -6.91
N ILE A 27 12.54 -13.09 -5.98
CA ILE A 27 11.61 -12.27 -5.20
C ILE A 27 10.80 -11.34 -6.11
N GLN A 28 11.44 -10.69 -7.08
CA GLN A 28 10.78 -9.78 -8.03
C GLN A 28 9.67 -10.48 -8.81
N LYS A 29 9.94 -11.69 -9.32
CA LYS A 29 8.95 -12.52 -10.02
C LYS A 29 7.73 -12.88 -9.17
N ILE A 30 7.85 -12.83 -7.85
CA ILE A 30 6.76 -13.08 -6.91
C ILE A 30 6.02 -11.78 -6.57
N ILE A 31 6.76 -10.70 -6.30
CA ILE A 31 6.21 -9.44 -5.81
C ILE A 31 5.49 -8.65 -6.91
N GLU A 32 6.09 -8.51 -8.10
CA GLU A 32 5.58 -7.65 -9.16
C GLU A 32 4.13 -8.00 -9.56
N PRO A 33 3.77 -9.28 -9.84
CA PRO A 33 2.38 -9.63 -10.20
C PRO A 33 1.39 -9.43 -9.05
N VAL A 34 1.88 -9.46 -7.81
CA VAL A 34 1.06 -9.22 -6.63
C VAL A 34 0.77 -7.73 -6.50
N LEU A 35 1.77 -6.86 -6.66
CA LEU A 35 1.58 -5.41 -6.51
C LEU A 35 0.78 -4.80 -7.65
N ASP A 36 0.96 -5.28 -8.88
CA ASP A 36 0.18 -4.82 -10.05
C ASP A 36 -1.18 -5.54 -10.18
N ASN A 37 -1.60 -6.34 -9.18
CA ASN A 37 -2.87 -7.03 -9.25
C ASN A 37 -4.06 -6.06 -9.29
N GLU A 38 -4.98 -6.23 -10.24
CA GLU A 38 -6.19 -5.39 -10.36
C GLU A 38 -7.10 -5.45 -9.13
N GLN A 39 -7.04 -6.53 -8.36
CA GLN A 39 -7.77 -6.74 -7.11
C GLN A 39 -6.84 -6.68 -5.88
N PHE A 40 -5.72 -5.96 -5.97
CA PHE A 40 -4.71 -5.85 -4.90
C PHE A 40 -5.32 -5.59 -3.52
N TYR A 41 -6.26 -4.62 -3.42
CA TYR A 41 -6.98 -4.35 -2.18
C TYR A 41 -7.67 -5.58 -1.57
N LYS A 42 -8.23 -6.48 -2.37
CA LYS A 42 -8.98 -7.64 -1.86
C LYS A 42 -8.08 -8.80 -1.44
N LEU A 43 -6.81 -8.80 -1.86
CA LEU A 43 -5.87 -9.86 -1.53
C LEU A 43 -5.74 -10.03 -0.01
N LYS A 44 -5.88 -11.28 0.44
CA LYS A 44 -5.85 -11.65 1.86
C LYS A 44 -6.84 -10.82 2.72
N GLY A 45 -7.98 -10.46 2.16
CA GLY A 45 -9.04 -9.72 2.85
C GLY A 45 -8.62 -8.30 3.26
N GLY A 46 -7.88 -7.58 2.42
CA GLY A 46 -7.44 -6.21 2.72
C GLY A 46 -6.14 -6.11 3.51
N LYS A 47 -5.72 -7.21 4.16
CA LYS A 47 -4.52 -7.21 5.01
C LYS A 47 -3.26 -6.91 4.22
N LEU A 48 -3.12 -7.47 3.02
CA LEU A 48 -1.94 -7.24 2.20
C LEU A 48 -1.79 -5.75 1.86
N ALA A 49 -2.84 -5.12 1.32
CA ALA A 49 -2.83 -3.70 1.00
C ALA A 49 -2.53 -2.83 2.23
N LYS A 50 -3.17 -3.10 3.37
CA LYS A 50 -2.94 -2.37 4.61
C LYS A 50 -1.47 -2.44 5.04
N TYR A 51 -0.86 -3.63 5.05
CA TYR A 51 0.52 -3.79 5.51
C TYR A 51 1.55 -3.29 4.51
N THR A 52 1.29 -3.39 3.20
CA THR A 52 2.13 -2.77 2.18
C THR A 52 2.15 -1.25 2.33
N LEU A 53 0.99 -0.61 2.50
CA LEU A 53 0.89 0.83 2.70
C LEU A 53 1.54 1.28 4.02
N LEU A 54 1.38 0.51 5.11
CA LEU A 54 2.03 0.80 6.38
C LEU A 54 3.55 0.71 6.28
N ARG A 55 4.08 -0.28 5.56
CA ARG A 55 5.52 -0.38 5.31
C ARG A 55 6.03 0.82 4.52
N LEU A 56 5.35 1.20 3.44
CA LEU A 56 5.68 2.37 2.64
C LEU A 56 5.63 3.68 3.46
N ASP A 57 4.63 3.83 4.34
CA ASP A 57 4.52 5.00 5.21
C ASP A 57 5.65 5.06 6.23
N MET A 58 6.04 3.91 6.81
CA MET A 58 7.18 3.82 7.74
C MET A 58 8.51 4.24 7.12
N GLU A 59 8.75 3.98 5.84
CA GLU A 59 9.96 4.44 5.15
C GLU A 59 10.06 5.97 5.01
N LEU A 60 8.94 6.69 5.21
CA LEU A 60 8.91 8.15 5.19
C LEU A 60 9.11 8.76 6.58
N TRP A 61 9.15 7.94 7.63
CA TRP A 61 9.35 8.39 8.99
C TRP A 61 10.83 8.37 9.37
N ASP A 62 11.25 9.39 10.11
CA ASP A 62 12.39 9.27 10.99
C ASP A 62 11.98 8.39 12.19
N LEU A 63 12.49 7.17 12.22
CA LEU A 63 12.14 6.18 13.24
C LEU A 63 12.62 6.57 14.65
N THR A 64 13.55 7.52 14.78
CA THR A 64 14.00 8.01 16.09
C THR A 64 12.92 8.81 16.82
N VAL A 65 11.98 9.39 16.08
CA VAL A 65 10.88 10.23 16.59
C VAL A 65 9.49 9.64 16.33
N PHE A 66 9.41 8.53 15.59
CA PHE A 66 8.14 7.88 15.28
C PHE A 66 7.56 7.16 16.49
N GLN A 67 6.43 7.65 17.00
CA GLN A 67 5.76 7.10 18.18
C GLN A 67 4.87 5.87 17.87
N GLY A 68 4.81 5.44 16.60
CA GLY A 68 3.93 4.36 16.16
C GLY A 68 2.56 4.84 15.70
N TYR A 69 1.80 3.90 15.12
CA TYR A 69 0.42 4.16 14.70
C TYR A 69 -0.54 3.89 15.86
N SER A 70 -1.19 4.93 16.37
CA SER A 70 -2.23 4.81 17.40
C SER A 70 -3.63 4.79 16.81
N GLY A 71 -4.51 3.93 17.34
CA GLY A 71 -5.92 3.86 16.96
C GLY A 71 -6.21 3.10 15.66
N PRO A 72 -7.47 3.13 15.17
CA PRO A 72 -7.90 2.35 14.02
C PRO A 72 -7.28 2.87 12.70
N VAL A 73 -6.30 2.13 12.18
CA VAL A 73 -5.76 2.34 10.83
C VAL A 73 -6.63 1.62 9.79
N THR A 74 -7.11 2.36 8.81
CA THR A 74 -7.94 1.85 7.71
C THR A 74 -7.32 2.20 6.36
N VAL A 75 -7.69 1.43 5.34
CA VAL A 75 -7.35 1.72 3.94
C VAL A 75 -8.54 2.42 3.31
N GLU A 76 -8.29 3.53 2.64
CA GLU A 76 -9.27 4.31 1.90
C GLU A 76 -8.98 4.23 0.40
N HIS A 77 -10.05 4.22 -0.39
CA HIS A 77 -10.01 4.31 -1.84
C HIS A 77 -10.16 5.77 -2.27
N ILE A 78 -9.20 6.31 -3.03
CA ILE A 78 -9.31 7.68 -3.55
C ILE A 78 -10.45 7.74 -4.58
N LEU A 79 -10.32 6.98 -5.68
CA LEU A 79 -11.43 6.62 -6.58
C LEU A 79 -12.30 5.57 -5.87
N PRO A 80 -13.57 5.88 -5.49
CA PRO A 80 -14.40 4.98 -4.70
C PRO A 80 -14.80 3.71 -5.45
N VAL A 81 -15.15 2.66 -4.69
CA VAL A 81 -15.70 1.41 -5.26
C VAL A 81 -17.07 1.62 -5.87
N THR A 82 -17.89 2.48 -5.25
CA THR A 82 -19.24 2.81 -5.71
C THR A 82 -19.36 4.32 -5.80
N PRO A 83 -18.81 4.94 -6.86
CA PRO A 83 -18.93 6.37 -7.07
C PRO A 83 -20.39 6.74 -7.29
N GLN A 84 -20.78 7.95 -6.88
CA GLN A 84 -22.12 8.46 -7.16
C GLN A 84 -22.28 8.70 -8.66
N GLU A 85 -23.46 8.45 -9.23
CA GLU A 85 -23.71 8.56 -10.69
C GLU A 85 -23.35 9.94 -11.27
N LYS A 86 -23.49 10.99 -10.47
CA LYS A 86 -23.19 12.39 -10.85
C LYS A 86 -21.85 12.90 -10.32
N SER A 87 -21.02 12.04 -9.72
CA SER A 87 -19.69 12.41 -9.21
C SER A 87 -18.71 12.66 -10.34
N GLU A 88 -17.61 13.35 -10.03
CA GLU A 88 -16.53 13.55 -11.01
C GLU A 88 -15.91 12.22 -11.48
N TRP A 89 -15.97 11.20 -10.63
CA TRP A 89 -15.40 9.88 -10.89
C TRP A 89 -15.96 9.22 -12.15
N VAL A 90 -17.27 9.31 -12.39
CA VAL A 90 -17.92 8.71 -13.56
C VAL A 90 -17.59 9.49 -14.85
N ARG A 91 -17.24 10.77 -14.72
CA ARG A 91 -16.83 11.63 -15.84
C ARG A 91 -15.37 11.44 -16.22
N ILE A 92 -14.49 11.24 -15.23
CA ILE A 92 -13.05 11.14 -15.41
C ILE A 92 -12.63 9.71 -15.76
N PHE A 93 -13.29 8.70 -15.17
CA PHE A 93 -12.96 7.29 -15.38
C PHE A 93 -14.14 6.58 -16.02
N ASP A 94 -13.94 5.99 -17.20
CA ASP A 94 -14.93 5.10 -17.80
C ASP A 94 -15.07 3.78 -17.01
N ASP A 95 -16.08 2.97 -17.36
CA ASP A 95 -16.37 1.71 -16.67
C ASP A 95 -15.19 0.73 -16.67
N THR A 96 -14.43 0.70 -17.75
CA THR A 96 -13.26 -0.17 -17.90
C THR A 96 -12.13 0.28 -16.97
N ALA A 97 -11.87 1.58 -16.92
CA ALA A 97 -10.89 2.18 -16.04
C ALA A 97 -11.26 1.98 -14.57
N ARG A 98 -12.53 2.19 -14.19
CA ARG A 98 -12.98 1.97 -12.80
C ARG A 98 -12.82 0.51 -12.38
N LYS A 99 -13.23 -0.45 -13.22
CA LYS A 99 -13.04 -1.89 -12.96
C LYS A 99 -11.57 -2.26 -12.72
N LYS A 100 -10.65 -1.68 -13.51
CA LYS A 100 -9.22 -1.96 -13.46
C LYS A 100 -8.49 -1.28 -12.30
N TRP A 101 -8.80 -0.01 -12.03
CA TRP A 101 -7.94 0.84 -11.22
C TRP A 101 -8.40 1.06 -9.79
N THR A 102 -9.69 0.86 -9.48
CA THR A 102 -10.21 1.11 -8.13
C THR A 102 -9.44 0.33 -7.05
N ASN A 103 -9.15 -0.95 -7.26
CA ASN A 103 -8.53 -1.79 -6.21
C ASN A 103 -6.99 -1.88 -6.30
N LYS A 104 -6.36 -1.16 -7.23
CA LYS A 104 -4.90 -1.14 -7.40
C LYS A 104 -4.20 -0.30 -6.32
N LEU A 105 -2.96 -0.68 -5.99
CA LEU A 105 -2.13 -0.03 -4.96
C LEU A 105 -2.08 1.50 -5.08
N GLY A 106 -1.97 2.04 -6.30
CA GLY A 106 -1.86 3.49 -6.51
C GLY A 106 -3.10 4.28 -6.10
N ASN A 107 -4.27 3.64 -6.01
CA ASN A 107 -5.52 4.29 -5.62
C ASN A 107 -5.81 4.22 -4.10
N LEU A 108 -4.91 3.63 -3.32
CA LEU A 108 -5.13 3.35 -1.90
C LEU A 108 -4.28 4.28 -1.01
N VAL A 109 -4.87 4.72 0.09
CA VAL A 109 -4.20 5.52 1.12
C VAL A 109 -4.57 5.05 2.52
N LEU A 110 -3.78 5.45 3.52
CA LEU A 110 -4.07 5.19 4.92
C LEU A 110 -4.81 6.38 5.53
N LEU A 111 -5.86 6.07 6.31
CA LEU A 111 -6.61 7.03 7.11
C LEU A 111 -7.02 6.42 8.45
N SER A 112 -7.23 7.27 9.44
CA SER A 112 -7.97 6.91 10.65
C SER A 112 -9.42 6.55 10.29
N GLY A 113 -10.05 5.65 11.03
CA GLY A 113 -11.43 5.24 10.77
C GLY A 113 -12.44 6.40 10.66
N SER A 114 -12.33 7.44 11.50
CA SER A 114 -13.23 8.61 11.46
C SER A 114 -13.06 9.44 10.19
N LYS A 115 -11.82 9.70 9.76
CA LYS A 115 -11.53 10.39 8.49
C LYS A 115 -12.00 9.58 7.29
N ASN A 116 -11.77 8.27 7.29
CA ASN A 116 -12.23 7.39 6.22
C ASN A 116 -13.76 7.43 6.09
N SER A 117 -14.48 7.25 7.21
CA SER A 117 -15.94 7.37 7.24
C SER A 117 -16.46 8.72 6.77
N SER A 118 -15.69 9.80 6.97
CA SER A 118 -16.05 11.15 6.53
C SER A 118 -15.73 11.41 5.05
N ALA A 119 -14.72 10.74 4.50
CA ALA A 119 -14.29 10.87 3.11
C ALA A 119 -15.22 10.07 2.17
N GLY A 120 -15.49 8.81 2.50
CA GLY A 120 -16.48 7.97 1.83
C GLY A 120 -16.42 8.02 0.30
N ASN A 121 -17.52 8.41 -0.35
CA ASN A 121 -17.62 8.50 -1.81
C ASN A 121 -17.54 9.93 -2.34
N LEU A 122 -16.99 10.86 -1.56
CA LEU A 122 -16.82 12.26 -1.98
C LEU A 122 -15.90 12.38 -3.20
N ASP A 123 -16.04 13.48 -3.93
CA ASP A 123 -15.10 13.91 -4.96
C ASP A 123 -13.73 14.22 -4.33
N PHE A 124 -12.66 14.11 -5.12
CA PHE A 124 -11.26 14.21 -4.73
C PHE A 124 -10.97 15.43 -3.86
N ASN A 125 -11.33 16.63 -4.31
CA ASN A 125 -11.01 17.86 -3.56
C ASN A 125 -11.66 17.85 -2.17
N LYS A 126 -12.89 17.34 -2.05
CA LYS A 126 -13.57 17.20 -0.75
C LYS A 126 -12.94 16.11 0.11
N LYS A 127 -12.45 15.01 -0.48
CA LYS A 127 -11.66 14.01 0.24
C LYS A 127 -10.37 14.62 0.79
N ILE A 128 -9.64 15.39 -0.03
CA ILE A 128 -8.43 16.09 0.41
C ILE A 128 -8.71 17.03 1.59
N GLU A 129 -9.79 17.82 1.53
CA GLU A 129 -10.24 18.64 2.66
C GLU A 129 -10.45 17.80 3.93
N VAL A 130 -11.11 16.65 3.83
CA VAL A 130 -11.30 15.71 4.96
C VAL A 130 -9.96 15.19 5.49
N TYR A 131 -9.01 14.88 4.61
CA TYR A 131 -7.69 14.36 4.99
C TYR A 131 -6.94 15.38 5.84
N ILE A 132 -7.04 16.68 5.52
CA ILE A 132 -6.35 17.76 6.24
C ILE A 132 -7.17 18.40 7.38
N LYS A 133 -8.48 18.14 7.46
CA LYS A 133 -9.39 18.78 8.44
C LYS A 133 -9.01 18.52 9.90
N LYS A 134 -9.03 19.59 10.71
CA LYS A 134 -8.66 19.69 12.15
C LYS A 134 -7.20 19.37 12.42
N GLN A 135 -6.80 18.14 12.14
CA GLN A 135 -5.42 17.66 12.17
C GLN A 135 -5.19 16.95 10.85
N CYS A 136 -4.02 17.18 10.25
CA CYS A 136 -3.64 16.48 9.03
C CYS A 136 -3.63 14.97 9.26
N SER A 137 -3.81 14.19 8.20
CA SER A 137 -3.68 12.74 8.27
C SER A 137 -2.35 12.37 8.93
N PRO A 138 -2.32 11.46 9.92
CA PRO A 138 -1.09 11.10 10.62
C PRO A 138 -0.15 10.24 9.73
N PHE A 139 -0.59 9.84 8.54
CA PHE A 139 0.18 9.02 7.61
C PHE A 139 0.93 9.92 6.62
N ARG A 140 2.26 9.84 6.64
CA ARG A 140 3.16 10.61 5.76
C ARG A 140 2.87 10.33 4.28
N LEU A 141 2.56 9.10 3.93
CA LEU A 141 2.22 8.68 2.56
C LEU A 141 0.94 9.37 2.04
N THR A 142 -0.01 9.65 2.94
CA THR A 142 -1.23 10.40 2.64
C THR A 142 -0.94 11.92 2.61
N GLN A 143 -0.05 12.43 3.46
CA GLN A 143 0.40 13.84 3.38
C GLN A 143 1.07 14.13 2.04
N LYS A 144 2.02 13.28 1.61
CA LYS A 144 2.67 13.42 0.29
C LYS A 144 1.66 13.41 -0.86
N LEU A 145 0.61 12.58 -0.79
CA LEU A 145 -0.46 12.60 -1.79
C LEU A 145 -1.13 13.99 -1.89
N VAL A 146 -1.47 14.59 -0.75
CA VAL A 146 -2.11 15.92 -0.70
C VAL A 146 -1.18 17.00 -1.27
N GLU A 147 0.12 16.89 -1.03
CA GLU A 147 1.12 17.85 -1.51
C GLU A 147 1.38 17.71 -3.03
N GLU A 148 1.40 16.48 -3.54
CA GLU A 148 1.82 16.18 -4.91
C GLU A 148 0.69 16.30 -5.95
N PHE A 149 -0.57 16.11 -5.56
CA PHE A 149 -1.68 15.97 -6.50
C PHE A 149 -2.82 16.97 -6.25
N GLN A 150 -3.11 17.80 -7.25
CA GLN A 150 -4.24 18.75 -7.23
C GLN A 150 -5.51 18.19 -7.89
N ARG A 151 -5.40 17.09 -8.64
CA ARG A 151 -6.52 16.39 -9.28
C ARG A 151 -6.27 14.89 -9.27
N TRP A 152 -7.33 14.10 -9.38
CA TRP A 152 -7.23 12.64 -9.44
C TRP A 152 -7.87 12.09 -10.71
N ASP A 153 -7.01 11.87 -11.70
CA ASP A 153 -7.34 11.29 -13.01
C ASP A 153 -6.52 10.02 -13.25
N LEU A 154 -6.74 9.39 -14.41
CA LEU A 154 -6.07 8.15 -14.76
C LEU A 154 -4.54 8.30 -14.82
N GLU A 155 -4.05 9.44 -15.32
CA GLU A 155 -2.62 9.74 -15.42
C GLU A 155 -1.97 9.77 -14.02
N ASN A 156 -2.52 10.55 -13.08
CA ASN A 156 -1.97 10.66 -11.73
C ASN A 156 -2.07 9.34 -10.95
N LEU A 157 -3.17 8.60 -11.12
CA LEU A 157 -3.35 7.29 -10.51
C LEU A 157 -2.29 6.30 -11.03
N GLN A 158 -2.07 6.24 -12.34
CA GLN A 158 -1.04 5.40 -12.96
C GLN A 158 0.36 5.77 -12.50
N LYS A 159 0.68 7.06 -12.51
CA LYS A 159 1.97 7.59 -12.05
C LYS A 159 2.24 7.17 -10.60
N ARG A 160 1.30 7.42 -9.69
CA ARG A 160 1.42 7.01 -8.29
C ARG A 160 1.55 5.49 -8.16
N HIS A 161 0.78 4.72 -8.93
CA HIS A 161 0.84 3.26 -8.87
C HIS A 161 2.24 2.73 -9.15
N GLN A 162 2.86 3.21 -10.24
CA GLN A 162 4.21 2.81 -10.63
C GLN A 162 5.26 3.27 -9.61
N GLU A 163 5.11 4.49 -9.07
CA GLU A 163 6.00 4.99 -8.02
C GLU A 163 5.92 4.10 -6.76
N LEU A 164 4.72 3.76 -6.29
CA LEU A 164 4.58 2.91 -5.10
C LEU A 164 5.10 1.50 -5.34
N ILE A 165 4.88 0.91 -6.52
CA ILE A 165 5.46 -0.39 -6.88
C ILE A 165 6.99 -0.33 -6.77
N LYS A 166 7.61 0.65 -7.43
CA LYS A 166 9.06 0.82 -7.41
C LYS A 166 9.59 0.99 -5.99
N ARG A 167 8.90 1.76 -5.14
CA ARG A 167 9.28 1.95 -3.73
C ARG A 167 9.21 0.64 -2.94
N VAL A 168 8.19 -0.20 -3.19
CA VAL A 168 8.12 -1.54 -2.59
C VAL A 168 9.26 -2.42 -3.08
N GLU A 169 9.56 -2.41 -4.37
CA GLU A 169 10.70 -3.16 -4.92
C GLU A 169 12.02 -2.72 -4.32
N GLU A 170 12.26 -1.42 -4.17
CA GLU A 170 13.43 -0.88 -3.48
C GLU A 170 13.56 -1.42 -2.05
N ILE A 171 12.46 -1.53 -1.30
CA ILE A 171 12.46 -2.04 0.08
C ILE A 171 12.82 -3.54 0.13
N TYR A 172 12.26 -4.34 -0.78
CA TYR A 172 12.34 -5.82 -0.68
C TYR A 172 13.41 -6.45 -1.56
N LEU A 173 13.94 -5.74 -2.56
CA LEU A 173 14.96 -6.25 -3.49
C LEU A 173 16.36 -5.70 -3.21
N GLN A 174 16.51 -4.73 -2.30
CA GLN A 174 17.83 -4.29 -1.85
C GLN A 174 18.54 -5.40 -1.07
N ARG A 175 19.84 -5.59 -1.35
CA ARG A 175 20.70 -6.45 -0.54
C ARG A 175 20.81 -5.87 0.88
N PRO A 176 20.84 -6.72 1.93
CA PRO A 176 21.27 -6.24 3.24
C PRO A 176 22.67 -5.61 3.11
N PRO A 177 22.99 -4.54 3.85
CA PRO A 177 24.34 -3.99 3.86
C PRO A 177 25.31 -5.11 4.22
N THR A 178 26.29 -5.36 3.35
CA THR A 178 27.38 -6.28 3.65
C THR A 178 28.04 -5.80 4.94
N GLN A 179 28.31 -6.69 5.90
CA GLN A 179 29.03 -6.39 7.15
C GLN A 179 30.52 -6.00 6.92
N SER A 180 30.85 -5.38 5.78
CA SER A 180 32.22 -5.14 5.30
C SER A 180 32.69 -3.69 5.47
N SER A 181 31.97 -2.84 6.20
CA SER A 181 32.36 -1.44 6.43
C SER A 181 32.40 -1.07 7.92
N LEU A 182 32.62 -2.06 8.79
CA LEU A 182 33.00 -1.85 10.18
C LEU A 182 34.32 -2.60 10.47
N PHE A 183 35.36 -2.29 9.71
CA PHE A 183 36.76 -2.48 10.11
C PHE A 183 37.61 -1.38 9.46
#